data_AF-A0A922F5S1-F1
#
_entry.id   AF-A0A922F5S1-F1
#
_cell.length_a   1.000
_cell.length_b   1.000
_cell.length_c   1.000
_cell.angle_alpha   90.00
_cell.angle_beta   90.00
_cell.angle_gamma   90.00
#
_symmetry.space_group_name_H-M   'P 1'
#
loop_
_entity.id
_entity.type
_entity.pdbx_description
1 polymer ?
#
loop_
_entity_poly.entity_id
_entity_poly.type
_entity_poly.pdbx_seq_one_letter_code
_entity_poly.pdbx_strand_id
1 'polypeptide(L)'
;MLRSAFTVFSKSRSHSHPGLGTRVIGTLFGYRRGHVHIAFQEAARLSPAFLIELATPTSVLVREMASGLVRIALECEKKTDKKGKKLLEEPLWRTYCNGKKCGYAMRRECGPEEWKVLKAVEPISMGAGVLPGNGGAGSEGELMYMRARYERVVGSRDSEAFYMMNPDGAGGPELSVYLLRV
;
A
#
# COMPACT_ATOMS: atom_id res chain seq x y z
N MET A 1 49.64 31.50 -15.93
CA MET A 1 49.64 30.17 -15.30
C MET A 1 48.28 29.98 -14.64
N LEU A 2 47.46 29.05 -15.15
CA LEU A 2 46.88 27.87 -14.44
C LEU A 2 46.14 28.23 -13.13
N ARG A 3 44.89 27.82 -12.86
CA ARG A 3 43.93 26.90 -13.48
C ARG A 3 42.57 27.08 -12.80
N SER A 4 41.49 26.96 -13.59
CA SER A 4 40.25 26.17 -13.36
C SER A 4 39.50 26.31 -12.03
N ALA A 5 38.27 26.82 -12.01
CA ALA A 5 37.00 26.25 -12.49
C ALA A 5 36.19 25.64 -11.34
N PHE A 6 35.22 26.39 -10.82
CA PHE A 6 34.16 25.86 -9.96
C PHE A 6 33.16 25.09 -10.83
N THR A 7 33.22 23.76 -10.78
CA THR A 7 32.19 22.92 -11.39
C THR A 7 31.05 22.74 -10.41
N VAL A 8 29.94 23.45 -10.63
CA VAL A 8 28.67 23.18 -9.96
C VAL A 8 28.05 21.97 -10.65
N PHE A 9 28.21 20.78 -10.06
CA PHE A 9 27.49 19.59 -10.50
C PHE A 9 26.21 19.39 -9.68
N SER A 10 25.10 19.55 -10.40
CA SER A 10 23.84 18.80 -10.31
C SER A 10 23.34 18.43 -8.91
N LYS A 11 22.39 19.23 -8.39
CA LYS A 11 21.41 18.73 -7.41
C LYS A 11 20.19 18.20 -8.16
N SER A 12 20.34 17.03 -8.77
CA SER A 12 19.20 16.17 -9.08
C SER A 12 18.56 15.80 -7.74
N ARG A 13 17.46 16.49 -7.38
CA ARG A 13 16.55 16.00 -6.34
C ARG A 13 15.85 14.78 -6.93
N SER A 14 16.48 13.61 -6.81
CA SER A 14 15.70 12.39 -6.77
C SER A 14 14.70 12.58 -5.62
N HIS A 15 13.41 12.39 -5.90
CA HIS A 15 12.43 12.16 -4.85
C HIS A 15 12.77 10.83 -4.19
N SER A 16 13.84 10.81 -3.39
CA SER A 16 14.11 9.76 -2.45
C SER A 16 13.01 9.85 -1.40
N HIS A 17 11.95 9.09 -1.57
CA HIS A 17 11.04 8.80 -0.47
C HIS A 17 11.90 8.38 0.73
N PRO A 18 11.82 9.06 1.88
CA PRO A 18 12.33 8.49 3.11
C PRO A 18 11.70 7.09 3.22
N GLY A 19 12.53 6.07 3.41
CA GLY A 19 12.05 4.69 3.44
C GLY A 19 10.99 4.53 4.52
N LEU A 20 9.98 3.68 4.29
CA LEU A 20 9.00 3.33 5.33
C LEU A 20 9.73 2.90 6.61
N GLY A 21 9.40 3.55 7.74
CA GLY A 21 9.88 3.12 9.05
C GLY A 21 9.33 1.76 9.45
N THR A 22 9.67 1.29 10.66
CA THR A 22 9.15 0.03 11.22
C THR A 22 7.67 0.11 11.62
N ARG A 23 7.13 1.33 11.77
CA ARG A 23 5.70 1.58 12.01
C ARG A 23 5.19 2.51 10.93
N VAL A 24 4.07 2.12 10.33
CA VAL A 24 3.48 2.84 9.19
C VAL A 24 1.97 2.93 9.36
N ILE A 25 1.33 3.80 8.59
CA ILE A 25 -0.11 3.89 8.49
C ILE A 25 -0.54 3.14 7.23
N GLY A 26 -1.38 2.13 7.39
CA GLY A 26 -1.99 1.42 6.28
C GLY A 26 -3.43 1.89 6.10
N THR A 27 -3.82 2.17 4.87
CA THR A 27 -5.21 2.47 4.49
C THR A 27 -5.62 1.54 3.36
N LEU A 28 -6.65 0.75 3.61
CA LEU A 28 -7.36 -0.03 2.61
C LEU A 28 -8.59 0.77 2.20
N PHE A 29 -8.84 0.96 0.92
CA PHE A 29 -10.01 1.69 0.45
C PHE A 29 -10.48 1.20 -0.92
N GLY A 30 -11.76 1.39 -1.20
CA GLY A 30 -12.33 1.03 -2.49
C GLY A 30 -13.82 1.30 -2.56
N TYR A 31 -14.31 1.60 -3.74
CA TYR A 31 -15.75 1.70 -3.99
C TYR A 31 -16.41 0.34 -3.84
N ARG A 32 -17.67 0.34 -3.42
CA ARG A 32 -18.47 -0.88 -3.19
C ARG A 32 -18.49 -1.86 -4.36
N ARG A 33 -18.53 -1.34 -5.59
CA ARG A 33 -18.50 -2.12 -6.84
C ARG A 33 -17.16 -2.05 -7.57
N GLY A 34 -16.12 -1.53 -6.89
CA GLY A 34 -14.79 -1.36 -7.46
C GLY A 34 -13.75 -2.31 -6.87
N HIS A 35 -12.49 -1.92 -7.04
CA HIS A 35 -11.31 -2.66 -6.63
C HIS A 35 -10.72 -2.09 -5.33
N VAL A 36 -10.04 -2.96 -4.58
CA VAL A 36 -9.35 -2.56 -3.34
C VAL A 36 -8.02 -1.91 -3.68
N HIS A 37 -7.77 -0.77 -3.03
CA HIS A 37 -6.49 -0.11 -2.97
C HIS A 37 -5.90 -0.28 -1.58
N ILE A 38 -4.59 -0.53 -1.50
CA ILE A 38 -3.84 -0.59 -0.24
C ILE A 38 -2.72 0.44 -0.32
N ALA A 39 -2.71 1.38 0.63
CA ALA A 39 -1.71 2.43 0.74
C ALA A 39 -0.95 2.32 2.06
N PHE A 40 0.39 2.36 2.03
CA PHE A 40 1.23 2.51 3.20
C PHE A 40 1.93 3.88 3.20
N GLN A 41 1.67 4.67 4.24
CA GLN A 41 2.24 5.99 4.47
C GLN A 41 3.16 5.97 5.70
N GLU A 42 4.30 6.66 5.64
CA GLU A 42 5.15 6.89 6.81
C GLU A 42 4.44 7.78 7.84
N ALA A 43 3.75 8.83 7.36
CA ALA A 43 2.91 9.69 8.16
C ALA A 43 1.67 10.10 7.36
N ALA A 44 0.57 10.38 8.05
CA ALA A 44 -0.74 10.61 7.48
C ALA A 44 -0.77 11.73 6.41
N ARG A 45 0.08 12.75 6.59
CA ARG A 45 0.21 13.92 5.73
C ARG A 45 1.08 13.72 4.48
N LEU A 46 1.81 12.61 4.39
CA LEU A 46 2.78 12.35 3.33
C LEU A 46 2.18 11.48 2.23
N SER A 47 2.67 11.61 1.00
CA SER A 47 2.30 10.70 -0.09
C SER A 47 2.66 9.25 0.28
N PRO A 48 1.82 8.25 -0.07
CA PRO A 48 2.11 6.86 0.25
C PRO A 48 3.42 6.42 -0.41
N ALA A 49 4.28 5.75 0.34
CA ALA A 49 5.51 5.16 -0.20
C ALA A 49 5.19 3.89 -1.02
N PHE A 50 4.04 3.27 -0.76
CA PHE A 50 3.53 2.14 -1.49
C PHE A 50 2.02 2.27 -1.66
N LEU A 51 1.55 2.18 -2.90
CA LEU A 51 0.13 2.13 -3.27
C LEU A 51 -0.04 1.03 -4.30
N ILE A 52 -1.00 0.14 -4.05
CA ILE A 52 -1.29 -0.99 -4.92
C ILE A 52 -2.79 -1.17 -5.08
N GLU A 53 -3.22 -1.44 -6.31
CA GLU A 53 -4.59 -1.76 -6.67
C GLU A 53 -4.71 -3.26 -6.92
N LEU A 54 -5.63 -3.94 -6.23
CA LEU A 54 -5.89 -5.37 -6.35
C LEU A 54 -7.05 -5.59 -7.31
N ALA A 55 -6.93 -6.57 -8.22
CA ALA A 55 -8.05 -7.01 -9.04
C ALA A 55 -9.23 -7.57 -8.19
N THR A 56 -8.98 -7.89 -6.92
CA THR A 56 -10.00 -8.35 -5.96
C THR A 56 -11.07 -7.27 -5.75
N PRO A 57 -12.36 -7.59 -5.96
CA PRO A 57 -13.45 -6.67 -5.66
C PRO A 57 -13.51 -6.32 -4.17
N THR A 58 -13.84 -5.06 -3.85
CA THR A 58 -13.95 -4.60 -2.46
C THR A 58 -14.88 -5.46 -1.62
N SER A 59 -16.01 -5.89 -2.20
CA SER A 59 -16.99 -6.76 -1.55
C SER A 59 -16.43 -8.14 -1.16
N VAL A 60 -15.47 -8.66 -1.93
CA VAL A 60 -14.82 -9.95 -1.65
C VAL A 60 -13.89 -9.81 -0.46
N LEU A 61 -13.05 -8.76 -0.43
CA LEU A 61 -12.15 -8.54 0.70
C LEU A 61 -12.92 -8.26 2.00
N VAL A 62 -13.98 -7.46 1.94
CA VAL A 62 -14.84 -7.20 3.12
C VAL A 62 -15.44 -8.50 3.66
N ARG A 63 -15.83 -9.43 2.78
CA ARG A 63 -16.35 -10.75 3.20
C ARG A 63 -15.26 -11.59 3.87
N GLU A 64 -14.05 -11.62 3.32
CA GLU A 64 -12.91 -12.33 3.93
C GLU A 64 -12.55 -11.71 5.30
N MET A 65 -12.64 -10.39 5.45
CA MET A 65 -12.42 -9.74 6.74
C MET A 65 -13.51 -10.09 7.76
N ALA A 66 -14.75 -10.25 7.30
CA ALA A 66 -15.84 -10.70 8.17
C ALA A 66 -15.72 -12.17 8.60
N SER A 67 -14.94 -13.00 7.90
CA SER A 67 -14.70 -14.40 8.27
C SER A 67 -13.52 -14.60 9.22
N GLY A 68 -12.79 -13.53 9.57
CA GLY A 68 -11.73 -13.52 10.57
C GLY A 68 -10.39 -13.07 10.01
N LEU A 69 -9.34 -13.88 10.23
CA LEU A 69 -7.97 -13.53 9.85
C LEU A 69 -7.80 -13.47 8.33
N VAL A 70 -7.28 -12.35 7.82
CA VAL A 70 -6.98 -12.14 6.40
C VAL A 70 -5.49 -12.01 6.18
N ARG A 71 -4.97 -12.85 5.27
CA ARG A 71 -3.58 -12.83 4.82
C ARG A 71 -3.52 -12.55 3.33
N ILE A 72 -3.03 -11.38 2.96
CA ILE A 72 -2.80 -10.99 1.57
C ILE A 72 -1.34 -11.23 1.25
N ALA A 73 -1.03 -12.09 0.30
CA ALA A 73 0.32 -12.23 -0.25
C ALA A 73 0.38 -11.67 -1.68
N LEU A 74 1.39 -10.85 -1.93
CA LEU A 74 1.71 -10.25 -3.20
C LEU A 74 3.03 -10.86 -3.66
N GLU A 75 2.99 -11.68 -4.69
CA GLU A 75 4.15 -12.39 -5.22
C GLU A 75 4.57 -11.84 -6.58
N CYS A 76 5.85 -11.53 -6.76
CA CYS A 76 6.42 -11.23 -8.06
C CYS A 76 7.61 -12.15 -8.36
N GLU A 77 7.89 -12.39 -9.64
CA GLU A 77 9.01 -13.25 -10.03
C GLU A 77 10.36 -12.55 -9.90
N LYS A 78 11.36 -13.30 -9.45
CA LYS A 78 12.75 -12.86 -9.42
C LYS A 78 13.33 -12.82 -10.84
N LYS A 79 13.46 -11.62 -11.39
CA LYS A 79 14.12 -11.42 -12.69
C LYS A 79 15.64 -11.37 -12.49
N THR A 80 16.36 -12.29 -13.13
CA THR A 80 17.83 -12.43 -13.07
C THR A 80 18.57 -11.17 -13.53
N ASP A 81 17.96 -10.40 -14.42
CA ASP A 81 18.61 -9.28 -15.10
C ASP A 81 18.35 -7.91 -14.45
N LYS A 82 17.43 -7.84 -13.48
CA LYS A 82 17.06 -6.58 -12.81
C LYS A 82 17.84 -6.39 -11.51
N LYS A 83 19.14 -6.17 -11.62
CA LYS A 83 19.96 -5.78 -10.45
C LYS A 83 19.48 -4.42 -9.92
N GLY A 84 19.05 -4.38 -8.66
CA GLY A 84 18.90 -3.14 -7.90
C GLY A 84 17.48 -2.58 -7.71
N LYS A 85 16.42 -3.26 -8.17
CA LYS A 85 15.05 -2.78 -7.96
C LYS A 85 14.53 -3.11 -6.55
N LYS A 86 14.02 -2.10 -5.84
CA LYS A 86 13.45 -2.30 -4.49
C LYS A 86 12.17 -3.12 -4.58
N LEU A 87 11.87 -3.92 -3.57
CA LEU A 87 10.69 -4.79 -3.54
C LEU A 87 9.39 -4.00 -3.72
N LEU A 88 9.22 -2.91 -2.96
CA LEU A 88 8.08 -2.01 -3.05
C LEU A 88 7.95 -1.29 -4.42
N GLU A 89 8.98 -1.35 -5.27
CA GLU A 89 8.94 -0.72 -6.58
C GLU A 89 8.40 -1.65 -7.67
N GLU A 90 8.19 -2.94 -7.39
CA GLU A 90 7.71 -3.90 -8.38
C GLU A 90 6.31 -3.53 -8.89
N PRO A 91 6.08 -3.59 -10.23
CA PRO A 91 4.90 -2.99 -10.83
C PRO A 91 3.70 -3.93 -10.84
N LEU A 92 3.94 -5.24 -10.82
CA LEU A 92 2.94 -6.28 -11.02
C LEU A 92 3.19 -7.41 -10.02
N TRP A 93 2.10 -7.85 -9.40
CA TRP A 93 2.09 -8.84 -8.35
C TRP A 93 0.98 -9.85 -8.62
N ARG A 94 1.21 -11.12 -8.32
CA ARG A 94 0.17 -12.14 -8.15
C ARG A 94 -0.39 -11.99 -6.75
N THR A 95 -1.71 -11.91 -6.63
CA THR A 95 -2.37 -11.74 -5.34
C THR A 95 -2.91 -13.07 -4.86
N TYR A 96 -2.65 -13.39 -3.60
CA TYR A 96 -3.24 -14.49 -2.88
C TYR A 96 -3.93 -13.96 -1.63
N CYS A 97 -5.15 -14.41 -1.37
CA CYS A 97 -5.88 -14.13 -0.14
C CYS A 97 -6.09 -15.46 0.58
N ASN A 98 -5.59 -15.57 1.82
CA ASN A 98 -5.68 -16.79 2.63
C ASN A 98 -5.20 -18.05 1.87
N GLY A 99 -4.11 -17.91 1.11
CA GLY A 99 -3.51 -18.98 0.31
C GLY A 99 -4.17 -19.26 -1.04
N LYS A 100 -5.32 -18.64 -1.34
CA LYS A 100 -6.01 -18.79 -2.64
C LYS A 100 -5.64 -17.66 -3.58
N LYS A 101 -5.23 -18.00 -4.81
CA LYS A 101 -4.94 -17.00 -5.86
C LYS A 101 -6.22 -16.22 -6.18
N CYS A 102 -6.18 -14.90 -6.04
CA CYS A 102 -7.33 -14.00 -6.19
C CYS A 102 -7.12 -12.90 -7.23
N GLY A 103 -6.13 -13.07 -8.10
CA GLY A 103 -5.90 -12.22 -9.28
C GLY A 103 -4.49 -11.65 -9.32
N TYR A 104 -4.38 -10.48 -9.93
CA TYR A 104 -3.16 -9.67 -9.95
C TYR A 104 -3.38 -8.37 -9.18
N ALA A 105 -2.28 -7.72 -8.83
CA ALA A 105 -2.29 -6.39 -8.26
C ALA A 105 -1.19 -5.54 -8.92
N MET A 106 -1.50 -4.27 -9.14
CA MET A 106 -0.66 -3.34 -9.86
C MET A 106 -0.25 -2.20 -8.95
N ARG A 107 1.05 -1.94 -8.87
CA ARG A 107 1.55 -0.76 -8.17
C ARG A 107 1.07 0.49 -8.92
N ARG A 108 0.58 1.48 -8.18
CA ARG A 108 0.11 2.75 -8.71
C ARG A 108 0.92 3.89 -8.11
N GLU A 109 1.02 4.99 -8.86
CA GLU A 109 1.39 6.27 -8.28
C GLU A 109 0.15 6.90 -7.64
N CYS A 110 0.34 7.66 -6.56
CA CYS A 110 -0.79 8.32 -5.90
C CYS A 110 -1.27 9.51 -6.74
N GLY A 111 -2.42 9.37 -7.38
CA GLY A 111 -3.07 10.43 -8.15
C GLY A 111 -3.92 11.36 -7.28
N PRO A 112 -4.56 12.38 -7.88
CA PRO A 112 -5.44 13.31 -7.18
C PRO A 112 -6.63 12.64 -6.48
N GLU A 113 -7.22 11.60 -7.09
CA GLU A 113 -8.38 10.90 -6.54
C GLU A 113 -7.99 10.06 -5.31
N GLU A 114 -6.90 9.30 -5.38
CA GLU A 114 -6.39 8.54 -4.24
C GLU A 114 -5.93 9.49 -3.13
N TRP A 115 -5.28 10.60 -3.49
CA TRP A 115 -4.86 11.61 -2.52
C TRP A 115 -6.05 12.24 -1.80
N LYS A 116 -7.15 12.51 -2.51
CA LYS A 116 -8.40 13.02 -1.92
C LYS A 116 -8.95 12.06 -0.87
N VAL A 117 -8.96 10.75 -1.15
CA VAL A 117 -9.37 9.73 -0.18
C VAL A 117 -8.43 9.71 1.03
N LEU A 118 -7.12 9.66 0.81
CA LEU A 118 -6.12 9.64 1.89
C LEU A 118 -6.20 10.89 2.78
N LYS A 119 -6.51 12.06 2.21
CA LYS A 119 -6.76 13.31 2.94
C LYS A 119 -8.03 13.27 3.75
N ALA A 120 -9.12 12.72 3.22
CA ALA A 120 -10.38 12.60 3.93
C ALA A 120 -10.26 11.72 5.18
N VAL A 121 -9.43 10.67 5.12
CA VAL A 121 -9.17 9.77 6.27
C VAL A 121 -7.96 10.17 7.11
N GLU A 122 -7.29 11.29 6.80
CA GLU A 122 -6.09 11.76 7.52
C GLU A 122 -6.31 11.89 9.04
N PRO A 123 -7.43 12.44 9.53
CA PRO A 123 -7.70 12.58 10.98
C PRO A 123 -7.93 11.24 11.70
N ILE A 124 -8.16 10.16 10.96
CA ILE A 124 -8.53 8.87 11.51
C ILE A 124 -7.26 8.12 11.87
N SER A 125 -7.09 7.84 13.15
CA SER A 125 -5.94 7.06 13.63
C SER A 125 -6.12 5.58 13.34
N MET A 126 -7.30 5.04 13.64
CA MET A 126 -7.68 3.64 13.48
C MET A 126 -9.19 3.53 13.28
N GLY A 127 -9.64 2.60 12.44
CA GLY A 127 -11.05 2.27 12.25
C GLY A 127 -11.43 2.02 10.80
N ALA A 128 -12.69 1.64 10.60
CA ALA A 128 -13.29 1.47 9.28
C ALA A 128 -14.53 2.35 9.14
N GLY A 129 -14.87 2.73 7.91
CA GLY A 129 -16.03 3.57 7.63
C GLY A 129 -16.33 3.71 6.15
N VAL A 130 -17.29 4.58 5.87
CA VAL A 130 -17.67 4.95 4.51
C VAL A 130 -17.48 6.45 4.30
N LEU A 131 -16.97 6.81 3.13
CA LEU A 131 -16.92 8.18 2.63
C LEU A 131 -18.00 8.35 1.55
N PRO A 132 -18.66 9.52 1.49
CA PRO A 132 -19.61 9.80 0.43
C PRO A 132 -18.88 9.74 -0.92
N GLY A 133 -19.50 9.07 -1.90
CA GLY A 133 -18.94 8.94 -3.24
C GLY A 133 -18.74 10.31 -3.89
N ASN A 134 -17.64 10.46 -4.62
CA ASN A 134 -17.41 11.64 -5.44
C ASN A 134 -18.46 11.60 -6.58
N GLY A 135 -19.47 12.48 -6.56
CA GLY A 135 -20.65 12.46 -7.45
C GLY A 135 -20.40 12.68 -8.95
N GLY A 136 -19.31 12.14 -9.51
CA GLY A 136 -19.03 12.08 -10.94
C GLY A 136 -19.71 10.88 -11.58
N ALA A 137 -20.30 11.10 -12.76
CA ALA A 137 -20.98 10.11 -13.58
C ALA A 137 -20.09 8.89 -13.85
N GLY A 138 -20.26 7.83 -13.08
CA GLY A 138 -19.52 6.57 -13.23
C GLY A 138 -19.23 5.82 -11.92
N SER A 139 -19.35 6.47 -10.77
CA SER A 139 -19.15 5.84 -9.45
C SER A 139 -20.29 6.18 -8.49
N GLU A 140 -21.49 5.65 -8.77
CA GLU A 140 -22.61 5.65 -7.82
C GLU A 140 -22.32 4.67 -6.67
N GLY A 141 -21.42 5.05 -5.75
CA GLY A 141 -21.07 4.18 -4.65
C GLY A 141 -20.38 4.88 -3.49
N GLU A 142 -20.78 4.48 -2.29
CA GLU A 142 -20.04 4.73 -1.06
C GLU A 142 -18.62 4.15 -1.20
N LEU A 143 -17.62 4.93 -0.79
CA LEU A 143 -16.24 4.48 -0.72
C LEU A 143 -15.99 3.91 0.67
N MET A 144 -15.72 2.61 0.76
CA MET A 144 -15.34 1.98 2.01
C MET A 144 -13.86 2.20 2.27
N TYR A 145 -13.50 2.38 3.53
CA TYR A 145 -12.11 2.39 3.96
C TYR A 145 -11.92 1.68 5.29
N MET A 146 -10.70 1.20 5.50
CA MET A 146 -10.16 0.82 6.80
C MET A 146 -8.77 1.44 6.93
N ARG A 147 -8.49 2.01 8.10
CA ARG A 147 -7.20 2.62 8.42
C ARG A 147 -6.71 2.06 9.73
N ALA A 148 -5.43 1.71 9.77
CA ALA A 148 -4.79 1.20 10.98
C ALA A 148 -3.30 1.50 10.97
N ARG A 149 -2.66 1.29 12.12
CA ARG A 149 -1.20 1.26 12.20
C ARG A 149 -0.70 -0.15 11.88
N TYR A 150 0.41 -0.24 11.18
CA TYR A 150 1.04 -1.51 10.82
C TYR A 150 2.49 -1.54 11.29
N GLU A 151 2.90 -2.68 11.82
CA GLU A 151 4.30 -3.00 11.98
C GLU A 151 4.85 -3.53 10.65
N ARG A 152 5.88 -2.87 10.14
CA ARG A 152 6.62 -3.28 8.95
C ARG A 152 7.84 -4.09 9.36
N VAL A 153 7.93 -5.30 8.84
CA VAL A 153 9.05 -6.22 9.04
C VAL A 153 9.73 -6.49 7.70
N VAL A 154 11.00 -6.11 7.58
CA VAL A 154 11.82 -6.40 6.39
C VAL A 154 12.58 -7.69 6.64
N GLY A 155 12.19 -8.77 5.96
CA GLY A 155 12.88 -10.05 6.07
C GLY A 155 14.15 -10.10 5.24
N SER A 156 14.09 -9.60 4.00
CA SER A 156 15.25 -9.49 3.11
C SER A 156 14.97 -8.49 1.99
N ARG A 157 15.91 -8.34 1.03
CA ARG A 157 15.65 -7.58 -0.21
C ARG A 157 14.50 -8.12 -1.07
N ASP A 158 14.09 -9.36 -0.81
CA ASP A 158 13.10 -10.13 -1.55
C ASP A 158 11.83 -10.38 -0.71
N SER A 159 11.76 -9.90 0.56
CA SER A 159 10.60 -10.15 1.44
C SER A 159 10.34 -9.01 2.42
N GLU A 160 9.11 -8.50 2.45
CA GLU A 160 8.59 -7.55 3.44
C GLU A 160 7.20 -7.98 3.90
N ALA A 161 6.87 -7.73 5.18
CA ALA A 161 5.58 -8.00 5.76
C ALA A 161 5.05 -6.78 6.52
N PHE A 162 3.72 -6.62 6.51
CA PHE A 162 2.99 -5.59 7.22
C PHE A 162 1.94 -6.26 8.09
N TYR A 163 2.09 -6.14 9.41
CA TYR A 163 1.17 -6.70 10.39
C TYR A 163 0.33 -5.59 10.99
N MET A 164 -1.00 -5.69 10.88
CA MET A 164 -1.89 -4.72 11.51
C MET A 164 -1.71 -4.77 13.04
N MET A 165 -1.50 -3.61 13.65
CA MET A 165 -1.38 -3.49 15.10
C MET A 165 -2.76 -3.36 15.73
N ASN A 166 -3.09 -4.27 16.65
CA ASN A 166 -4.29 -4.18 17.46
C ASN A 166 -4.01 -3.33 18.71
N PRO A 167 -4.87 -2.32 19.03
CA PRO A 167 -4.66 -1.46 20.19
C PRO A 167 -4.84 -2.22 21.52
N ASP A 168 -5.67 -3.27 21.51
CA ASP A 168 -6.03 -4.02 22.72
C ASP A 168 -5.07 -5.18 23.04
N GLY A 169 -4.07 -5.44 22.18
CA GLY A 169 -3.02 -6.43 22.42
C GLY A 169 -3.46 -7.90 22.53
N ALA A 170 -4.77 -8.18 22.54
CA ALA A 170 -5.33 -9.53 22.59
C ALA A 170 -5.56 -10.07 21.17
N GLY A 171 -4.78 -11.09 20.79
CA GLY A 171 -4.92 -11.79 19.50
C GLY A 171 -3.88 -11.39 18.45
N GLY A 172 -3.71 -12.26 17.45
CA GLY A 172 -2.83 -12.02 16.30
C GLY A 172 -3.38 -10.95 15.34
N PRO A 173 -2.58 -10.53 14.33
CA PRO A 173 -3.00 -9.49 13.39
C PRO A 173 -4.22 -9.95 12.58
N GLU A 174 -5.33 -9.22 12.65
CA GLU A 174 -6.54 -9.56 11.88
C GLU A 174 -6.31 -9.44 10.38
N LEU A 175 -5.38 -8.55 9.98
CA LEU A 175 -4.95 -8.37 8.60
C LEU A 175 -3.41 -8.33 8.52
N SER A 176 -2.87 -9.16 7.63
CA SER A 176 -1.43 -9.18 7.29
C SER A 176 -1.24 -9.06 5.79
N VAL A 177 -0.25 -8.27 5.36
CA VAL A 177 0.14 -8.13 3.94
C VAL A 177 1.60 -8.53 3.77
N TYR A 178 1.86 -9.48 2.88
CA TYR A 178 3.19 -10.00 2.58
C TYR A 178 3.56 -9.65 1.14
N LEU A 179 4.77 -9.14 0.94
CA LEU A 179 5.36 -8.91 -0.37
C LEU A 179 6.53 -9.86 -0.51
N LEU A 180 6.51 -10.68 -1.55
CA LEU A 180 7.48 -11.74 -1.77
C LEU A 180 7.98 -11.70 -3.21
N ARG A 181 9.29 -11.72 -3.38
CA ARG A 181 9.93 -11.99 -4.67
C ARG A 181 10.36 -13.46 -4.69
N VAL A 182 9.64 -14.26 -5.47
CA VAL A 182 9.79 -15.73 -5.59
C VAL A 182 10.50 -16.14 -6.87
#